data_AF-A0A2P4SWH7-F1
#
_entry.id   AF-A0A2P4SWH7-F1
#
_cell.length_a   1.000
_cell.length_b   1.000
_cell.length_c   1.000
_cell.angle_alpha   90.00
_cell.angle_beta   90.00
_cell.angle_gamma   90.00
#
_symmetry.space_group_name_H-M   'P 1'
#
loop_
_entity.id
_entity.type
_entity.pdbx_description
1 polymer ?
#
loop_
_entity_poly.entity_id
_entity_poly.type
_entity_poly.pdbx_seq_one_letter_code
_entity_poly.pdbx_strand_id
1 'polypeptide(L)'
;MLCRRADVHPDICGPTLSESGICVHKFCLFFANGLYEHTVLQRIVLRFPLDAIRSTIEEAEQKHCFVCGEKGASIYCAETGCERSFHLPCATEGECVTHFFGSHRSFCCEHRPQQTVEAEPEQDTTCVICLEPVGDKKSYHTMVCPLCTQAWFHRSCIQ
;
A
#
# COMPACT_ATOMS: atom_id res chain seq x y z
N MET A 1 3.23 -10.10 -14.35
CA MET A 1 2.42 -9.08 -13.64
C MET A 1 2.45 -9.40 -12.16
N LEU A 2 2.79 -8.43 -11.30
CA LEU A 2 2.98 -8.66 -9.84
C LEU A 2 1.68 -9.08 -9.16
N CYS A 3 0.66 -8.21 -9.15
CA CYS A 3 -0.61 -8.51 -8.47
C CYS A 3 -1.54 -9.51 -9.19
N ARG A 4 -1.12 -10.04 -10.36
CA ARG A 4 -1.87 -10.97 -11.22
C ARG A 4 -3.31 -10.54 -11.59
N ARG A 5 -3.67 -9.28 -11.38
CA ARG A 5 -4.97 -8.71 -11.74
C ARG A 5 -4.72 -7.62 -12.79
N ALA A 6 -5.22 -7.81 -14.01
CA ALA A 6 -5.06 -6.82 -15.08
C ALA A 6 -6.06 -5.65 -14.98
N ASP A 7 -7.24 -5.92 -14.41
CA ASP A 7 -8.39 -4.99 -14.40
C ASP A 7 -8.55 -4.28 -13.04
N VAL A 8 -7.44 -3.90 -12.39
CA VAL A 8 -7.51 -3.13 -11.16
C VAL A 8 -7.69 -1.65 -11.49
N HIS A 9 -8.58 -0.96 -10.76
CA HIS A 9 -8.76 0.48 -10.91
C HIS A 9 -7.41 1.23 -10.75
N PRO A 10 -7.09 2.18 -11.66
CA PRO A 10 -5.83 2.93 -11.61
C PRO A 10 -5.61 3.69 -10.30
N ASP A 11 -6.66 4.04 -9.57
CA ASP A 11 -6.53 4.73 -8.28
C ASP A 11 -5.87 3.83 -7.21
N ILE A 12 -6.03 2.50 -7.32
CA ILE A 12 -5.47 1.55 -6.36
C ILE A 12 -4.03 1.19 -6.74
N CYS A 13 -3.78 0.89 -8.01
CA CYS A 13 -2.51 0.32 -8.47
C CYS A 13 -1.66 1.27 -9.31
N GLY A 14 -2.17 2.44 -9.65
CA GLY A 14 -1.54 3.35 -10.58
C GLY A 14 -1.64 2.86 -12.03
N PRO A 15 -1.04 3.61 -12.98
CA PRO A 15 -1.05 3.24 -14.38
C PRO A 15 -0.27 1.94 -14.64
N THR A 16 -0.71 1.20 -15.64
CA THR A 16 -0.02 0.00 -16.13
C THR A 16 1.17 0.40 -17.01
N LEU A 17 2.34 -0.13 -16.68
CA LEU A 17 3.56 -0.04 -17.48
C LEU A 17 3.69 -1.34 -18.29
N SER A 18 3.88 -1.20 -19.60
CA SER A 18 4.08 -2.32 -20.52
C SER A 18 5.32 -2.09 -21.39
N GLU A 19 6.36 -2.88 -21.17
CA GLU A 19 7.63 -2.80 -21.92
C GLU A 19 8.27 -4.19 -21.99
N SER A 20 8.79 -4.57 -23.17
CA SER A 20 9.58 -5.81 -23.36
C SER A 20 8.91 -7.10 -22.84
N GLY A 21 7.59 -7.23 -23.02
CA GLY A 21 6.80 -8.39 -22.56
C GLY A 21 6.48 -8.42 -21.07
N ILE A 22 6.85 -7.36 -20.33
CA ILE A 22 6.48 -7.18 -18.92
C ILE A 22 5.27 -6.24 -18.84
N CYS A 23 4.28 -6.62 -18.03
CA CYS A 23 3.13 -5.80 -17.71
C CYS A 23 2.98 -5.72 -16.18
N VAL A 24 3.12 -4.53 -15.61
CA VAL A 24 3.09 -4.28 -14.16
C VAL A 24 2.41 -2.94 -13.86
N HIS A 25 1.67 -2.87 -12.75
CA HIS A 25 1.17 -1.57 -12.28
C HIS A 25 2.27 -0.78 -11.58
N LYS A 26 2.28 0.52 -11.80
CA LYS A 26 3.30 1.44 -11.26
C LYS A 26 3.37 1.38 -9.73
N PHE A 27 2.25 1.36 -9.01
CA PHE A 27 2.28 1.33 -7.54
C PHE A 27 2.62 -0.05 -6.99
N CYS A 28 2.20 -1.13 -7.65
CA CYS A 28 2.69 -2.48 -7.29
C CYS A 28 4.22 -2.56 -7.34
N LEU A 29 4.84 -1.84 -8.27
CA LEU A 29 6.29 -1.77 -8.39
C LEU A 29 6.94 -0.91 -7.31
N PHE A 30 6.33 0.23 -6.94
CA PHE A 30 6.85 1.08 -5.87
C PHE A 30 6.88 0.41 -4.51
N PHE A 31 5.87 -0.39 -4.20
CA PHE A 31 5.75 -1.07 -2.91
C PHE A 31 6.33 -2.48 -2.91
N ALA A 32 6.77 -2.98 -4.06
CA ALA A 32 7.42 -4.26 -4.11
C ALA A 32 8.74 -4.21 -3.35
N ASN A 33 8.97 -5.23 -2.52
CA ASN A 33 10.12 -5.29 -1.65
C ASN A 33 11.44 -5.19 -2.45
N GLY A 34 12.40 -4.40 -1.95
CA GLY A 34 13.75 -4.29 -2.52
C GLY A 34 13.90 -3.39 -3.75
N LEU A 35 12.83 -2.98 -4.44
CA LEU A 35 12.97 -2.21 -5.69
C LEU A 35 13.23 -0.71 -5.47
N TYR A 36 12.59 -0.11 -4.47
CA TYR A 36 12.70 1.33 -4.25
C TYR A 36 14.13 1.75 -3.84
N GLU A 37 14.83 0.91 -3.06
CA GLU A 37 16.21 1.17 -2.61
C GLU A 37 17.20 1.34 -3.78
N HIS A 38 16.94 0.69 -4.93
CA HIS A 38 17.77 0.84 -6.14
C HIS A 38 17.58 2.18 -6.88
N THR A 39 16.50 2.92 -6.62
CA THR A 39 16.14 4.13 -7.40
C THR A 39 16.51 5.45 -6.73
N VAL A 40 16.93 5.43 -5.46
CA VAL A 40 17.28 6.64 -4.69
C VAL A 40 18.45 7.42 -5.30
N LEU A 41 19.29 6.77 -6.13
CA LEU A 41 20.43 7.40 -6.78
C LEU A 41 20.11 8.02 -8.16
N GLN A 42 18.97 7.73 -8.78
CA GLN A 42 18.59 8.28 -10.10
C GLN A 42 17.45 9.28 -9.96
N ARG A 43 17.83 10.52 -9.62
CA ARG A 43 16.90 11.66 -9.62
C ARG A 43 16.32 11.83 -11.04
N ILE A 44 14.98 11.94 -11.09
CA ILE A 44 14.12 12.52 -12.15
C ILE A 44 13.28 11.51 -12.97
N VAL A 45 13.65 10.23 -13.11
CA VAL A 45 12.73 9.23 -13.71
C VAL A 45 12.80 7.93 -12.92
N LEU A 46 11.69 7.54 -12.29
CA LEU A 46 11.52 6.24 -11.60
C LEU A 46 11.46 5.11 -12.65
N ARG A 47 12.56 4.89 -13.37
CA ARG A 47 12.78 3.74 -14.25
C ARG A 47 13.53 2.70 -13.45
N PHE A 48 12.82 1.64 -13.10
CA PHE A 48 13.45 0.46 -12.51
C PHE A 48 14.14 -0.33 -13.62
N PRO A 49 15.36 -0.87 -13.39
CA PRO A 49 16.01 -1.76 -14.34
C PRO A 49 15.11 -2.96 -14.66
N LEU A 50 15.00 -3.35 -15.94
CA LEU A 50 14.09 -4.42 -16.38
C LEU A 50 14.43 -5.78 -15.74
N ASP A 51 15.72 -6.04 -15.53
CA ASP A 51 16.23 -7.20 -14.80
C ASP A 51 15.76 -7.20 -13.34
N ALA A 52 15.85 -6.06 -12.64
CA ALA A 52 15.33 -5.92 -11.29
C ALA A 52 13.82 -6.19 -11.24
N ILE A 53 13.05 -5.64 -12.18
CA ILE A 53 11.60 -5.89 -12.27
C ILE A 53 11.33 -7.40 -12.46
N ARG A 54 12.09 -8.08 -13.34
CA ARG A 54 11.93 -9.52 -13.58
C ARG A 54 12.23 -10.34 -12.33
N SER A 55 13.34 -10.08 -11.66
CA SER A 55 13.70 -10.78 -10.43
C SER A 55 12.65 -10.58 -9.33
N THR A 56 12.09 -9.38 -9.19
CA THR A 56 10.98 -9.14 -8.24
C THR A 56 9.73 -9.92 -8.62
N ILE A 57 9.39 -10.02 -9.92
CA ILE A 57 8.25 -10.83 -10.36
C ILE A 57 8.48 -12.30 -9.99
N GLU A 58 9.65 -12.85 -10.31
CA GLU A 58 10.01 -14.24 -9.99
C GLU A 58 9.96 -14.52 -8.49
N GLU A 59 10.44 -13.59 -7.66
CA GLU A 59 10.38 -13.69 -6.20
C GLU A 59 8.93 -13.67 -5.70
N ALA A 60 8.13 -12.72 -6.19
CA ALA A 60 6.72 -12.59 -5.82
C ALA A 60 5.91 -13.83 -6.21
N GLU A 61 6.27 -14.55 -7.27
CA GLU A 61 5.61 -15.80 -7.67
C GLU A 61 5.78 -16.93 -6.66
N GLN A 62 6.77 -16.85 -5.77
CA GLN A 62 6.95 -17.80 -4.67
C GLN A 62 6.19 -17.40 -3.40
N LYS A 63 5.62 -16.19 -3.36
CA LYS A 63 4.95 -15.62 -2.19
C LYS A 63 3.44 -15.63 -2.36
N HIS A 64 2.74 -16.08 -1.31
CA HIS A 64 1.27 -16.09 -1.27
C HIS A 64 0.77 -14.87 -0.52
N CYS A 65 -0.31 -14.26 -1.02
CA CYS A 65 -0.98 -13.19 -0.33
C CYS A 65 -1.71 -13.75 0.88
N PHE A 66 -1.40 -13.26 2.09
CA PHE A 66 -2.07 -13.74 3.30
C PHE A 66 -3.57 -13.36 3.36
N VAL A 67 -4.02 -12.45 2.50
CA VAL A 67 -5.41 -11.98 2.41
C VAL A 67 -6.23 -12.88 1.48
N CYS A 68 -5.79 -13.05 0.22
CA CYS A 68 -6.56 -13.80 -0.78
C CYS A 68 -6.04 -15.22 -1.07
N GLY A 69 -4.90 -15.61 -0.50
CA GLY A 69 -4.28 -16.94 -0.68
C GLY A 69 -3.49 -17.10 -2.00
N GLU A 70 -3.65 -16.21 -2.97
CA GLU A 70 -3.03 -16.34 -4.30
C GLU A 70 -1.56 -15.92 -4.34
N LYS A 71 -0.80 -16.49 -5.29
CA LYS A 71 0.61 -16.16 -5.55
C LYS A 71 0.80 -14.75 -6.13
N GLY A 72 2.04 -14.25 -6.14
CA GLY A 72 2.40 -12.96 -6.72
C GLY A 72 2.42 -11.80 -5.70
N ALA A 73 2.38 -12.12 -4.41
CA ALA A 73 2.35 -11.11 -3.36
C ALA A 73 3.73 -10.44 -3.20
N SER A 74 3.93 -9.29 -3.85
CA SER A 74 5.22 -8.60 -3.92
C SER A 74 5.49 -7.63 -2.78
N ILE A 75 4.48 -7.27 -1.97
CA ILE A 75 4.65 -6.36 -0.84
C ILE A 75 4.86 -7.17 0.42
N TYR A 76 5.96 -6.92 1.13
CA TYR A 76 6.30 -7.62 2.36
C TYR A 76 6.06 -6.73 3.57
N CYS A 77 5.68 -7.35 4.68
CA CYS A 77 5.64 -6.65 5.96
C CYS A 77 7.07 -6.26 6.37
N ALA A 78 7.27 -4.97 6.69
CA ALA A 78 8.57 -4.42 7.03
C ALA A 78 9.00 -4.66 8.49
N GLU A 79 8.22 -5.46 9.24
CA GLU A 79 8.56 -5.88 10.59
C GLU A 79 9.54 -7.06 10.56
N THR A 80 10.53 -7.03 11.45
CA THR A 80 11.59 -8.04 11.43
C THR A 80 11.04 -9.41 11.83
N GLY A 81 11.29 -10.42 10.99
CA GLY A 81 10.79 -11.79 11.23
C GLY A 81 9.33 -12.02 10.82
N CYS A 82 8.62 -11.01 10.32
CA CYS A 82 7.29 -11.21 9.77
C CYS A 82 7.38 -11.72 8.32
N GLU A 83 6.80 -12.89 8.05
CA GLU A 83 6.80 -13.50 6.72
C GLU A 83 5.58 -13.14 5.87
N ARG A 84 4.70 -12.26 6.37
CA ARG A 84 3.46 -11.90 5.67
C ARG A 84 3.77 -11.06 4.43
N SER A 85 3.19 -11.47 3.32
CA SER A 85 3.20 -10.77 2.05
C SER A 85 1.78 -10.56 1.52
N PHE A 86 1.55 -9.46 0.81
CA PHE A 86 0.25 -9.16 0.23
C PHE A 86 0.38 -8.45 -1.11
N HIS A 87 -0.71 -8.45 -1.88
CA HIS A 87 -0.82 -7.55 -3.03
C HIS A 87 -1.27 -6.17 -2.52
N LEU A 88 -0.67 -5.08 -3.00
CA LEU A 88 -1.44 -4.18 -3.85
C LEU A 88 -2.93 -3.95 -3.48
N PRO A 89 -3.84 -4.45 -4.34
CA PRO A 89 -5.28 -4.35 -4.14
C PRO A 89 -5.83 -5.02 -2.88
N CYS A 90 -5.09 -5.96 -2.29
CA CYS A 90 -5.53 -6.68 -1.08
C CYS A 90 -5.22 -5.89 0.19
N ALA A 91 -4.46 -4.78 0.11
CA ALA A 91 -4.02 -4.05 1.29
C ALA A 91 -5.19 -3.53 2.12
N THR A 92 -6.21 -2.95 1.49
CA THR A 92 -7.39 -2.40 2.18
C THR A 92 -8.21 -3.50 2.88
N GLU A 93 -8.48 -4.61 2.18
CA GLU A 93 -9.22 -5.76 2.73
C GLU A 93 -8.43 -6.45 3.86
N GLY A 94 -7.11 -6.56 3.71
CA GLY A 94 -6.21 -7.13 4.71
C GLY A 94 -5.81 -6.16 5.83
N GLU A 95 -6.44 -4.99 5.91
CA GLU A 95 -6.11 -3.90 6.84
C GLU A 95 -4.60 -3.60 6.95
N CYS A 96 -3.90 -3.67 5.83
CA CYS A 96 -2.49 -3.37 5.70
C CYS A 96 -2.27 -1.87 5.50
N VAL A 97 -1.07 -1.39 5.85
CA VAL A 97 -0.68 0.02 5.64
C VAL A 97 0.55 0.07 4.75
N THR A 98 0.48 0.83 3.66
CA THR A 98 1.60 1.10 2.75
C THR A 98 1.99 2.58 2.84
N HIS A 99 3.22 2.90 3.21
CA HIS A 99 3.66 4.30 3.30
C HIS A 99 4.05 4.84 1.92
N PHE A 100 3.28 5.77 1.36
CA PHE A 100 3.60 6.46 0.09
C PHE A 100 4.75 7.47 0.20
N PHE A 101 5.60 7.36 1.23
CA PHE A 101 6.70 8.28 1.52
C PHE A 101 7.92 7.53 2.07
N GLY A 102 9.07 8.20 2.08
CA GLY A 102 10.32 7.61 2.58
C GLY A 102 10.73 6.40 1.75
N SER A 103 11.00 5.28 2.43
CA SER A 103 11.42 4.01 1.82
C SER A 103 10.27 3.09 1.41
N HIS A 104 9.04 3.60 1.31
CA HIS A 104 7.87 2.84 0.85
C HIS A 104 7.56 1.57 1.68
N ARG A 105 7.89 1.60 2.97
CA ARG A 105 7.65 0.49 3.89
C ARG A 105 6.16 0.17 4.00
N SER A 106 5.87 -1.11 4.09
CA SER A 106 4.51 -1.63 4.16
C SER A 106 4.38 -2.58 5.34
N PHE A 107 3.21 -2.64 5.95
CA PHE A 107 2.98 -3.38 7.20
C PHE A 107 1.67 -4.17 7.12
N CYS A 108 1.69 -5.41 7.60
CA CYS A 108 0.49 -6.24 7.71
C CYS A 108 -0.43 -5.72 8.83
N CYS A 109 -1.63 -6.31 8.95
CA CYS A 109 -2.60 -5.92 9.98
C CYS A 109 -2.07 -5.98 11.42
N GLU A 110 -1.12 -6.86 11.74
CA GLU A 110 -0.56 -6.99 13.09
C GLU A 110 0.53 -5.96 13.40
N HIS A 111 1.29 -5.54 12.39
CA HIS A 111 2.45 -4.67 12.56
C HIS A 111 2.24 -3.27 12.00
N ARG A 112 1.02 -2.96 11.55
CA ARG A 112 0.69 -1.64 11.04
C ARG A 112 0.88 -0.58 12.13
N PRO A 113 1.39 0.61 11.78
CA PRO A 113 1.43 1.71 12.71
C PRO A 113 0.00 2.13 13.08
N GLN A 114 -0.23 2.34 14.37
CA GLN A 114 -1.46 2.90 14.89
C GLN A 114 -1.22 4.37 15.25
N GLN A 115 -2.20 5.23 15.00
CA GLN A 115 -2.11 6.61 15.47
C GLN A 115 -2.10 6.61 17.00
N THR A 116 -1.21 7.36 17.63
CA THR A 116 -1.12 7.46 19.10
C THR A 116 -2.07 8.49 19.69
N VAL A 117 -2.67 9.35 18.85
CA VAL A 117 -3.56 10.42 19.28
C VAL A 117 -4.83 9.84 19.92
N GLU A 118 -5.11 10.25 21.15
CA GLU A 118 -6.32 9.94 21.92
C GLU A 118 -7.41 10.95 21.58
N ALA A 119 -7.97 10.84 20.38
CA ALA A 119 -9.15 11.57 19.96
C ALA A 119 -10.18 10.57 19.44
N GLU A 120 -11.46 10.89 19.63
CA GLU A 120 -12.59 10.17 19.06
C GLU A 120 -13.43 11.14 18.22
N PRO A 121 -14.00 10.67 17.10
CA PRO A 121 -14.86 11.53 16.29
C PRO A 121 -16.14 11.83 17.06
N GLU A 122 -16.61 13.07 16.98
CA GLU A 122 -17.94 13.44 17.47
C GLU A 122 -19.02 12.76 16.61
N GLN A 123 -20.26 12.69 17.11
CA GLN A 123 -21.39 12.23 16.31
C GLN A 123 -21.49 13.03 15.01
N ASP A 124 -21.82 12.34 13.91
CA ASP A 124 -21.96 12.91 12.58
C ASP A 124 -20.68 13.58 12.03
N THR A 125 -19.51 13.25 12.58
CA THR A 125 -18.24 13.70 12.00
C THR A 125 -18.12 13.19 10.56
N THR A 126 -17.81 14.10 9.64
CA THR A 126 -17.62 13.79 8.23
C THR A 126 -16.13 13.79 7.85
N CYS A 127 -15.78 12.97 6.88
CA CYS A 127 -14.46 13.00 6.25
C CYS A 127 -14.27 14.35 5.54
N VAL A 128 -13.18 15.04 5.82
CA VAL A 128 -12.90 16.37 5.24
C VAL A 128 -12.68 16.32 3.71
N ILE A 129 -12.40 15.13 3.15
CA ILE A 129 -12.10 14.96 1.71
C ILE A 129 -13.37 14.64 0.92
N CYS A 130 -14.12 13.62 1.32
CA CYS A 130 -15.30 13.16 0.57
C CYS A 130 -16.63 13.67 1.12
N LEU A 131 -16.62 14.30 2.30
CA LEU A 131 -17.80 14.81 3.02
C LEU A 131 -18.80 13.73 3.48
N GLU A 132 -18.45 12.45 3.37
CA GLU A 132 -19.24 11.33 3.89
C GLU A 132 -18.94 11.07 5.37
N PRO A 133 -19.88 10.49 6.15
CA PRO A 133 -19.67 10.16 7.55
C PRO A 133 -18.44 9.25 7.77
N VAL A 134 -17.61 9.58 8.76
CA VAL A 134 -16.60 8.65 9.28
C VAL A 134 -17.21 7.75 10.34
N GLY A 135 -16.61 6.59 10.58
CA GLY A 135 -17.07 5.71 11.66
C GLY A 135 -16.87 6.37 13.04
N ASP A 136 -17.80 6.12 13.95
CA ASP A 136 -17.90 6.73 15.29
C ASP A 136 -16.74 6.37 16.23
N LYS A 137 -15.81 5.52 15.78
CA LYS A 137 -14.67 5.05 16.57
C LYS A 137 -13.40 5.06 15.73
N LYS A 138 -12.28 5.25 16.42
CA LYS A 138 -10.95 5.06 15.86
C LYS A 138 -10.78 3.60 15.42
N SER A 139 -10.44 3.40 14.15
CA SER A 139 -10.31 2.09 13.51
C SER A 139 -9.26 2.11 12.40
N TYR A 140 -9.05 0.98 11.74
CA TYR A 140 -8.26 0.95 10.50
C TYR A 140 -8.87 1.80 9.37
N HIS A 141 -10.17 2.08 9.39
CA HIS A 141 -10.79 2.87 8.32
C HIS A 141 -10.81 4.38 8.61
N THR A 142 -10.54 4.80 9.85
CA THR A 142 -10.60 6.21 10.25
C THR A 142 -9.21 6.74 10.59
N MET A 143 -8.95 7.99 10.23
CA MET A 143 -7.73 8.73 10.58
C MET A 143 -8.07 10.13 11.10
N VAL A 144 -7.27 10.61 12.04
CA VAL A 144 -7.38 11.96 12.60
C VAL A 144 -6.12 12.78 12.32
N CYS A 145 -6.25 14.08 12.05
CA CYS A 145 -5.10 14.97 11.98
C CYS A 145 -4.42 15.04 13.36
N PRO A 146 -3.13 14.70 13.48
CA PRO A 146 -2.46 14.68 14.77
C PRO A 146 -2.17 16.07 15.35
N LEU A 147 -2.37 17.14 14.57
CA LEU A 147 -2.10 18.51 15.01
C LEU A 147 -3.34 19.19 15.58
N CYS A 148 -4.47 19.18 14.84
CA CYS A 148 -5.68 19.86 15.28
C CYS A 148 -6.66 18.96 16.03
N THR A 149 -6.50 17.64 15.95
CA THR A 149 -7.37 16.62 16.56
C THR A 149 -8.87 16.71 16.21
N GLN A 150 -9.24 17.56 15.26
CA GLN A 150 -10.61 17.84 14.83
C GLN A 150 -10.89 17.42 13.39
N ALA A 151 -9.85 17.33 12.54
CA ALA A 151 -10.03 16.91 11.16
C ALA A 151 -9.94 15.39 11.03
N TRP A 152 -10.99 14.78 10.50
CA TRP A 152 -11.14 13.34 10.35
C TRP A 152 -11.24 12.93 8.88
N PHE A 153 -10.77 11.71 8.60
CA PHE A 153 -10.63 11.20 7.25
C PHE A 153 -10.91 9.70 7.20
N HIS A 154 -11.52 9.21 6.11
CA HIS A 154 -11.38 7.81 5.77
C HIS A 154 -9.94 7.55 5.35
N ARG A 155 -9.38 6.41 5.74
CA ARG A 155 -8.04 6.00 5.31
C ARG A 155 -7.93 5.97 3.79
N SER A 156 -8.95 5.43 3.13
CA SER A 156 -9.08 5.35 1.68
C SER A 156 -9.16 6.69 0.97
N CYS A 157 -9.49 7.78 1.68
CA CYS A 157 -9.48 9.12 1.10
C CYS A 157 -8.09 9.76 1.15
N ILE A 158 -7.19 9.27 2.01
CA ILE A 158 -5.80 9.72 2.09
C ILE A 158 -4.85 8.77 1.33
N GLN A 159 -5.15 7.47 1.33
CA GLN A 159 -4.30 6.39 0.83
C GLN A 159 -5.07 5.41 -0.05
#